data_AF-A0A7S3HTE0-F1
#
_entry.id   AF-A0A7S3HTE0-F1
#
_cell.length_a   1.000
_cell.length_b   1.000
_cell.length_c   1.000
_cell.angle_alpha   90.00
_cell.angle_beta   90.00
_cell.angle_gamma   90.00
#
_symmetry.space_group_name_H-M   'P 1'
#
loop_
_entity.id
_entity.type
_entity.pdbx_description
1 polymer ?
#
loop_
_entity_poly.entity_id
_entity_poly.type
_entity_poly.pdbx_seq_one_letter_code
_entity_poly.pdbx_strand_id
1 'polypeptide(L)'
;MASVLPMEDEEEVEYEDEEEYNLIHPDSPRQSKELNEEEQAKQMKFLLKQMRINRRDEFFESLFSYEYIKDTTAWFLDTASCNISLTFEDLTLMMTIYVLFADDIKNLCAPSSMDDSFAVSYAVCLFTFIFELLASSWSKTEFLQWSPYPIWEGYFLSFFWWLDILAILTLFPDIPFIGKPI
;
A
#
# COMPACT_ATOMS: atom_id res chain seq x y z
N MET A 1 -30.43 -5.81 6.59
CA MET A 1 -29.50 -5.92 7.73
C MET A 1 -28.35 -4.97 7.46
N ALA A 2 -28.39 -3.79 8.08
CA ALA A 2 -27.37 -2.76 7.91
C ALA A 2 -26.26 -2.99 8.96
N SER A 3 -25.01 -3.13 8.51
CA SER A 3 -23.85 -3.26 9.39
C SER A 3 -23.35 -1.86 9.78
N VAL A 4 -23.38 -1.62 11.09
CA VAL A 4 -22.87 -0.44 11.79
C VAL A 4 -21.35 -0.37 11.65
N LEU A 5 -20.82 0.78 11.24
CA LEU A 5 -19.38 1.08 11.24
C LEU A 5 -18.92 1.42 12.66
N PRO A 6 -17.68 1.07 13.07
CA PRO A 6 -17.16 1.41 14.39
C PRO A 6 -16.80 2.91 14.44
N MET A 7 -17.27 3.58 15.49
CA MET A 7 -16.86 4.93 15.87
C MET A 7 -15.40 4.89 16.36
N GLU A 8 -14.63 5.85 15.87
CA GLU A 8 -13.24 6.08 16.27
C GLU A 8 -13.16 6.49 17.74
N ASP A 9 -12.12 6.00 18.41
CA ASP A 9 -11.82 6.25 19.82
C ASP A 9 -11.59 7.75 20.07
N GLU A 10 -12.50 8.36 20.83
CA GLU A 10 -12.36 9.71 21.37
C GLU A 10 -11.23 9.73 22.41
N GLU A 11 -10.10 10.36 22.08
CA GLU A 11 -9.08 10.71 23.08
C GLU A 11 -9.70 11.72 24.07
N GLU A 12 -9.99 11.25 25.29
CA GLU A 12 -10.36 12.07 26.43
C GLU A 12 -9.26 13.09 26.73
N VAL A 13 -9.51 14.35 26.38
CA VAL A 13 -8.68 15.48 26.83
C VAL A 13 -9.13 15.83 28.24
N GLU A 14 -8.30 15.45 29.21
CA GLU A 14 -8.40 15.80 30.63
C GLU A 14 -8.36 17.33 30.78
N TYR A 15 -9.49 17.94 31.16
CA TYR A 15 -9.56 19.36 31.49
C TYR A 15 -9.19 19.53 32.96
N GLU A 16 -8.02 20.10 33.23
CA GLU A 16 -7.67 20.58 34.57
C GLU A 16 -8.51 21.84 34.87
N ASP A 17 -9.52 21.66 35.72
CA ASP A 17 -10.28 22.72 36.37
C ASP A 17 -9.41 23.39 37.45
N GLU A 18 -8.84 24.57 37.14
CA GLU A 18 -8.44 25.53 38.17
C GLU A 18 -9.48 26.67 38.23
N GLU A 19 -10.53 26.45 39.02
CA GLU A 19 -11.46 27.50 39.44
C GLU A 19 -10.80 28.40 40.50
N GLU A 20 -10.12 29.48 40.06
CA GLU A 20 -9.80 30.60 40.94
C GLU A 20 -10.86 31.69 40.80
N TYR A 21 -11.84 31.68 41.71
CA TYR A 21 -12.88 32.70 41.85
C TYR A 21 -12.28 34.07 42.18
N ASN A 22 -11.98 34.87 41.16
CA ASN A 22 -11.74 36.30 41.32
C ASN A 22 -13.06 37.07 41.29
N LEU A 23 -13.42 37.65 42.43
CA LEU A 23 -14.57 38.54 42.62
C LEU A 23 -14.54 39.69 41.61
N ILE A 24 -15.53 39.69 40.71
CA ILE A 24 -15.75 40.72 39.70
C ILE A 24 -16.23 42.00 40.39
N HIS A 25 -15.38 43.02 40.38
CA HIS A 25 -15.79 44.42 40.58
C HIS A 25 -16.43 44.93 39.27
N PRO A 26 -17.60 45.60 39.31
CA PRO A 26 -18.21 46.15 38.11
C PRO A 26 -17.51 47.44 37.69
N ASP A 27 -17.48 47.65 36.37
CA ASP A 27 -17.19 48.88 35.63
C ASP A 27 -15.73 49.16 35.22
N SER A 28 -15.30 48.45 34.17
CA SER A 28 -14.37 49.01 33.19
C SER A 28 -14.70 48.50 31.77
N PRO A 29 -15.18 49.36 30.85
CA PRO A 29 -15.48 49.00 29.45
C PRO A 29 -14.23 48.63 28.61
N ARG A 30 -13.05 48.56 29.23
CA ARG A 30 -11.82 48.05 28.59
C ARG A 30 -11.67 46.53 28.71
N GLN A 31 -12.10 45.90 29.80
CA GLN A 31 -11.90 44.46 30.01
C GLN A 31 -12.77 43.59 29.08
N SER A 32 -13.96 44.06 28.71
CA SER A 32 -14.84 43.33 27.78
C SER A 32 -14.34 43.33 26.33
N LYS A 33 -13.42 44.22 25.96
CA LYS A 33 -12.75 44.19 24.65
C LYS A 33 -11.61 43.18 24.62
N GLU A 34 -10.80 43.13 25.67
CA GLU A 34 -9.65 42.23 25.75
C GLU A 34 -10.08 40.75 25.81
N LEU A 35 -11.16 40.43 26.52
CA LEU A 35 -11.69 39.06 26.58
C LEU A 35 -12.17 38.55 25.22
N ASN A 36 -12.75 39.43 24.41
CA ASN A 36 -13.30 39.11 23.09
C ASN A 36 -12.19 38.96 22.04
N GLU A 37 -11.08 39.68 22.19
CA GLU A 37 -9.89 39.52 21.35
C GLU A 37 -9.16 38.19 21.64
N GLU A 38 -9.12 37.74 22.89
CA GLU A 38 -8.49 36.47 23.25
C GLU A 38 -9.29 35.25 22.74
N GLU A 39 -10.62 35.29 22.82
CA GLU A 39 -11.49 34.25 22.23
C GLU A 39 -11.35 34.19 20.70
N GLN A 40 -11.30 35.34 20.04
CA GLN A 40 -11.07 35.41 18.59
C GLN A 40 -9.70 34.83 18.20
N ALA A 41 -8.65 35.09 18.99
CA ALA A 41 -7.33 34.53 18.75
C ALA A 41 -7.29 33.00 18.94
N LYS A 42 -8.02 32.46 19.92
CA LYS A 42 -8.14 31.01 20.14
C LYS A 42 -8.90 30.33 18.99
N GLN A 43 -10.02 30.90 18.54
CA GLN A 43 -10.77 30.38 17.39
C GLN A 43 -9.94 30.42 16.09
N MET A 44 -9.20 31.51 15.86
CA MET A 44 -8.34 31.65 14.68
C MET A 44 -7.19 30.63 14.69
N LYS A 45 -6.60 30.34 15.84
CA LYS A 45 -5.59 29.28 15.98
C LYS A 45 -6.18 27.89 15.70
N PHE A 46 -7.39 27.61 16.15
CA PHE A 46 -8.06 26.33 15.89
C PHE A 46 -8.35 26.15 14.39
N LEU A 47 -8.89 27.18 13.72
CA LEU A 47 -9.11 27.18 12.28
C LEU A 47 -7.81 27.02 11.48
N LEU A 48 -6.74 27.72 11.87
CA LEU A 48 -5.43 27.58 11.22
C LEU A 48 -4.83 26.17 11.41
N LYS A 49 -5.06 25.53 12.55
CA LYS A 49 -4.65 24.14 12.80
C LYS A 49 -5.46 23.18 11.90
N GLN A 50 -6.76 23.38 11.77
CA GLN A 50 -7.64 22.57 10.91
C GLN A 50 -7.29 22.69 9.43
N MET A 51 -7.02 23.91 8.94
CA MET A 51 -6.59 24.13 7.55
C MET A 51 -5.24 23.48 7.22
N ARG A 52 -4.34 23.34 8.20
CA ARG A 52 -3.04 22.70 8.00
C ARG A 52 -3.15 21.19 7.87
N ILE A 53 -4.10 20.58 8.59
CA ILE A 53 -4.37 19.14 8.50
C ILE A 53 -5.04 18.83 7.15
N ASN A 54 -6.10 19.57 6.79
CA ASN A 54 -6.82 19.36 5.52
C ASN A 54 -5.92 19.51 4.27
N ARG A 55 -4.97 20.46 4.31
CA ARG A 55 -4.00 20.65 3.22
C ARG A 55 -3.01 19.49 3.11
N ARG A 56 -2.71 18.79 4.21
CA ARG A 56 -1.81 17.62 4.18
C ARG A 56 -2.49 16.44 3.51
N ASP A 57 -3.77 16.26 3.74
CA ASP A 57 -4.54 15.15 3.17
C ASP A 57 -4.77 15.37 1.66
N GLU A 58 -5.13 16.58 1.24
CA GLU A 58 -5.18 16.96 -0.20
C GLU A 58 -3.81 16.83 -0.90
N PHE A 59 -2.71 17.13 -0.18
CA PHE A 59 -1.36 16.98 -0.72
C PHE A 59 -0.94 15.51 -0.83
N PHE A 60 -1.33 14.66 0.11
CA PHE A 60 -1.12 13.20 0.00
C PHE A 60 -1.99 12.60 -1.10
N GLU A 61 -3.25 13.01 -1.25
CA GLU A 61 -4.11 12.58 -2.35
C GLU A 61 -3.59 13.03 -3.72
N SER A 62 -2.95 14.20 -3.81
CA SER A 62 -2.35 14.68 -5.06
C SER A 62 -0.97 14.11 -5.37
N LEU A 63 -0.14 13.81 -4.37
CA LEU A 63 1.13 13.07 -4.55
C LEU A 63 0.91 11.60 -4.89
N PHE A 64 -0.17 11.01 -4.40
CA PHE A 64 -0.64 9.68 -4.72
C PHE A 64 -1.85 9.71 -5.67
N SER A 65 -1.90 10.70 -6.56
CA SER A 65 -2.94 10.71 -7.59
C SER A 65 -2.86 9.39 -8.34
N TYR A 66 -3.95 8.62 -8.30
CA TYR A 66 -4.01 7.23 -8.76
C TYR A 66 -3.43 7.07 -10.18
N GLU A 67 -3.73 8.03 -11.06
CA GLU A 67 -3.20 8.07 -12.42
C GLU A 67 -1.68 8.28 -12.45
N TYR A 68 -1.13 9.14 -11.60
CA TYR A 68 0.32 9.40 -11.56
C TYR A 68 1.12 8.18 -11.11
N ILE A 69 0.65 7.45 -10.08
CA ILE A 69 1.32 6.23 -9.63
C ILE A 69 1.21 5.16 -10.70
N LYS A 70 0.02 5.00 -11.28
CA LYS A 70 -0.23 4.01 -12.32
C LYS A 70 0.66 4.26 -13.54
N ASP A 71 0.71 5.49 -14.03
CA ASP A 71 1.57 5.90 -15.13
C ASP A 71 3.04 5.74 -14.80
N THR A 72 3.46 6.06 -13.57
CA THR A 72 4.83 5.85 -13.11
C THR A 72 5.19 4.36 -13.05
N THR A 73 4.27 3.49 -12.61
CA THR A 73 4.51 2.04 -12.59
C THR A 73 4.53 1.44 -13.99
N ALA A 74 3.65 1.87 -14.89
CA ALA A 74 3.66 1.47 -16.29
C ALA A 74 4.95 1.92 -16.98
N TRP A 75 5.31 3.19 -16.81
CA TRP A 75 6.58 3.75 -17.29
C TRP A 75 7.78 3.03 -16.70
N PHE A 76 7.74 2.64 -15.42
CA PHE A 76 8.84 1.91 -14.78
C PHE A 76 9.00 0.51 -15.37
N LEU A 77 7.90 -0.23 -15.56
CA LEU A 77 7.93 -1.55 -16.22
C LEU A 77 8.46 -1.43 -17.66
N ASP A 78 8.04 -0.41 -18.40
CA ASP A 78 8.51 -0.15 -19.77
C ASP A 78 9.96 0.39 -19.83
N THR A 79 10.37 1.23 -18.87
CA THR A 79 11.70 1.85 -18.85
C THR A 79 12.76 0.93 -18.26
N ALA A 80 12.39 0.06 -17.32
CA ALA A 80 13.21 -1.07 -16.90
C ALA A 80 13.54 -1.95 -18.11
N SER A 81 12.63 -2.03 -19.08
CA SER A 81 12.86 -2.73 -20.35
C SER A 81 13.79 -2.00 -21.33
N CYS A 82 14.06 -0.69 -21.15
CA CYS A 82 14.88 0.11 -22.06
C CYS A 82 16.34 0.35 -21.61
N ASN A 83 16.65 0.36 -20.31
CA ASN A 83 18.00 0.73 -19.83
C ASN A 83 18.95 -0.44 -19.57
N ILE A 84 18.44 -1.68 -19.53
CA ILE A 84 19.23 -2.90 -19.44
C ILE A 84 18.81 -3.74 -20.64
N SER A 85 19.76 -4.31 -21.39
CA SER A 85 19.48 -5.20 -22.55
C SER A 85 18.73 -6.50 -22.20
N LEU A 86 18.17 -6.58 -20.99
CA LEU A 86 17.49 -7.70 -20.39
C LEU A 86 16.16 -7.12 -19.91
N THR A 87 15.09 -7.38 -20.65
CA THR A 87 13.78 -6.84 -20.29
C THR A 87 13.29 -7.48 -19.00
N PHE A 88 12.38 -6.82 -18.30
CA PHE A 88 11.78 -7.42 -17.10
C PHE A 88 11.07 -8.74 -17.44
N GLU A 89 10.45 -8.80 -18.61
CA GLU A 89 9.87 -10.03 -19.16
C GLU A 89 10.93 -11.13 -19.38
N ASP A 90 12.12 -10.79 -19.87
CA ASP A 90 13.23 -11.75 -20.02
C ASP A 90 13.74 -12.27 -18.68
N LEU A 91 13.77 -11.42 -17.65
CA LEU A 91 14.14 -11.83 -16.29
C LEU A 91 13.11 -12.82 -15.74
N THR A 92 11.83 -12.48 -15.82
CA THR A 92 10.73 -13.35 -15.41
C THR A 92 10.79 -14.68 -16.18
N LEU A 93 11.04 -14.64 -17.49
CA LEU A 93 11.22 -15.83 -18.31
C LEU A 93 12.42 -16.68 -17.87
N MET A 94 13.57 -16.07 -17.56
CA MET A 94 14.73 -16.78 -17.03
C MET A 94 14.45 -17.40 -15.65
N MET A 95 13.71 -16.71 -14.79
CA MET A 95 13.28 -17.25 -13.48
C MET A 95 12.34 -18.45 -13.67
N THR A 96 11.42 -18.40 -14.62
CA THR A 96 10.53 -19.52 -14.94
C THR A 96 11.32 -20.72 -15.45
N ILE A 97 12.26 -20.51 -16.36
CA ILE A 97 13.16 -21.58 -16.83
C ILE A 97 13.97 -22.14 -15.65
N TYR A 98 14.50 -21.27 -14.80
CA TYR A 98 15.23 -21.70 -13.61
C TYR A 98 14.37 -22.60 -12.72
N VAL A 99 13.17 -22.18 -12.34
CA VAL A 99 12.27 -22.95 -11.49
C VAL A 99 11.91 -24.30 -12.11
N LEU A 100 11.59 -24.33 -13.41
CA LEU A 100 11.21 -25.56 -14.11
C LEU A 100 12.33 -26.61 -14.12
N PHE A 101 13.59 -26.19 -14.21
CA PHE A 101 14.74 -27.09 -14.27
C PHE A 101 15.50 -27.23 -12.96
N ALA A 102 15.26 -26.35 -11.98
CA ALA A 102 16.00 -26.34 -10.72
C ALA A 102 15.80 -27.64 -9.94
N ASP A 103 14.60 -28.22 -9.96
CA ASP A 103 14.33 -29.50 -9.32
C ASP A 103 15.04 -30.67 -10.00
N ASP A 104 15.07 -30.70 -11.33
CA ASP A 104 15.82 -31.71 -12.09
C ASP A 104 17.33 -31.60 -11.81
N ILE A 105 17.87 -30.37 -11.79
CA ILE A 105 19.28 -30.13 -11.48
C ILE A 105 19.60 -30.52 -10.04
N LYS A 106 18.72 -30.18 -9.08
CA LYS A 106 18.86 -30.54 -7.68
C LYS A 106 18.92 -32.05 -7.50
N ASN A 107 17.98 -32.78 -8.11
CA ASN A 107 17.90 -34.23 -8.04
C ASN A 107 19.11 -34.93 -8.68
N LEU A 108 19.71 -34.34 -9.72
CA LEU A 108 20.85 -34.93 -10.44
C LEU A 108 22.21 -34.60 -9.81
N CYS A 109 22.39 -33.40 -9.27
CA CYS A 109 23.72 -32.86 -8.97
C CYS A 109 23.93 -32.46 -7.51
N ALA A 110 22.88 -32.26 -6.71
CA ALA A 110 23.02 -31.63 -5.39
C ALA A 110 23.15 -32.65 -4.24
N PRO A 111 24.24 -32.60 -3.43
CA PRO A 111 24.26 -33.21 -2.11
C PRO A 111 23.24 -32.55 -1.17
N SER A 112 22.70 -33.31 -0.22
CA SER A 112 21.68 -32.87 0.75
C SER A 112 22.06 -31.66 1.60
N SER A 113 23.35 -31.31 1.67
CA SER A 113 23.81 -30.10 2.35
C SER A 113 23.43 -28.81 1.61
N MET A 114 23.02 -28.88 0.33
CA MET A 114 22.63 -27.70 -0.46
C MET A 114 21.12 -27.45 -0.49
N ASP A 115 20.31 -28.30 0.16
CA ASP A 115 18.86 -28.18 0.16
C ASP A 115 18.36 -26.80 0.66
N ASP A 116 19.04 -26.23 1.66
CA ASP A 116 18.70 -24.91 2.20
C ASP A 116 18.91 -23.79 1.17
N SER A 117 19.92 -23.90 0.30
CA SER A 117 20.18 -22.89 -0.74
C SER A 117 19.11 -22.91 -1.83
N PHE A 118 18.66 -24.10 -2.22
CA PHE A 118 17.53 -24.25 -3.15
C PHE A 118 16.21 -23.74 -2.53
N ALA A 119 16.00 -23.99 -1.24
CA ALA A 119 14.82 -23.46 -0.55
C ALA A 119 14.76 -21.92 -0.57
N VAL A 120 15.90 -21.26 -0.34
CA VAL A 120 16.00 -19.79 -0.40
C VAL A 120 15.81 -19.28 -1.83
N SER A 121 16.37 -19.94 -2.85
CA SER A 121 16.20 -19.50 -4.24
C SER A 121 14.75 -19.63 -4.70
N TYR A 122 14.05 -20.72 -4.36
CA TYR A 122 12.61 -20.87 -4.63
C TYR A 122 11.78 -19.77 -3.93
N ALA A 123 12.11 -19.41 -2.70
CA ALA A 123 11.44 -18.31 -2.00
C ALA A 123 11.64 -16.97 -2.74
N VAL A 124 12.86 -16.67 -3.21
CA VAL A 124 13.14 -15.45 -4.00
C VAL A 124 12.34 -15.45 -5.31
N CYS A 125 12.27 -16.58 -6.00
CA CYS A 125 11.45 -16.72 -7.21
C CYS A 125 9.95 -16.51 -6.92
N LEU A 126 9.43 -17.07 -5.82
CA LEU A 126 8.05 -16.87 -5.39
C LEU A 126 7.72 -15.39 -5.18
N PHE A 127 8.55 -14.68 -4.41
CA PHE A 127 8.33 -13.24 -4.16
C PHE A 127 8.42 -12.42 -5.45
N THR A 128 9.33 -12.79 -6.35
CA THR A 128 9.47 -12.13 -7.65
C THR A 128 8.22 -12.33 -8.51
N PHE A 129 7.68 -13.57 -8.58
CA PHE A 129 6.44 -13.84 -9.31
C PHE A 129 5.21 -13.16 -8.69
N ILE A 130 5.12 -13.09 -7.35
CA ILE A 130 4.04 -12.35 -6.68
C ILE A 130 4.13 -10.87 -7.02
N PHE A 131 5.32 -10.28 -6.96
CA PHE A 131 5.51 -8.88 -7.30
C PHE A 131 5.18 -8.59 -8.77
N GLU A 132 5.63 -9.46 -9.68
CA GLU A 132 5.30 -9.40 -11.11
C GLU A 132 3.79 -9.48 -11.33
N LEU A 133 3.11 -10.48 -10.74
CA LEU A 133 1.66 -10.61 -10.83
C LEU A 133 0.96 -9.34 -10.35
N LEU A 134 1.38 -8.77 -9.22
CA LEU A 134 0.79 -7.54 -8.67
C LEU A 134 1.08 -6.31 -9.55
N ALA A 135 2.31 -6.14 -10.01
CA ALA A 135 2.72 -5.03 -10.86
C ALA A 135 2.03 -5.10 -12.23
N SER A 136 1.92 -6.28 -12.82
CA SER A 136 1.20 -6.53 -14.08
C SER A 136 -0.31 -6.38 -13.90
N SER A 137 -0.88 -6.86 -12.78
CA SER A 137 -2.30 -6.65 -12.47
C SER A 137 -2.61 -5.17 -12.23
N TRP A 138 -1.70 -4.40 -11.63
CA TRP A 138 -1.92 -2.98 -11.35
C TRP A 138 -1.76 -2.11 -12.59
N SER A 139 -0.64 -2.24 -13.30
CA SER A 139 -0.29 -1.39 -14.44
C SER A 139 -1.21 -1.61 -15.63
N LYS A 140 -1.57 -2.87 -15.94
CA LYS A 140 -2.31 -3.24 -17.14
C LYS A 140 -3.83 -3.37 -16.93
N THR A 141 -4.36 -2.98 -15.77
CA THR A 141 -5.83 -3.01 -15.52
C THR A 141 -6.42 -1.61 -15.56
N GLU A 142 -7.33 -1.40 -16.49
CA GLU A 142 -8.08 -0.16 -16.64
C GLU A 142 -9.49 -0.30 -16.07
N PHE A 143 -9.81 0.59 -15.14
CA PHE A 143 -11.08 0.67 -14.46
C PHE A 143 -11.97 1.66 -15.23
N LEU A 144 -12.75 1.16 -16.18
CA LEU A 144 -13.54 2.02 -17.08
C LEU A 144 -14.79 2.56 -16.38
N GLN A 145 -15.45 1.75 -15.56
CA GLN A 145 -16.69 2.14 -14.89
C GLN A 145 -16.90 1.31 -13.62
N TRP A 146 -17.22 1.98 -12.50
CA TRP A 146 -17.43 1.32 -11.19
C TRP A 146 -18.88 0.89 -10.93
N SER A 147 -19.87 1.48 -11.62
CA SER A 147 -21.31 1.24 -11.38
C SER A 147 -22.13 1.38 -12.66
N PRO A 148 -23.18 0.59 -12.90
CA PRO A 148 -23.81 -0.40 -12.01
C PRO A 148 -23.19 -1.80 -12.04
N TYR A 149 -22.40 -2.11 -13.06
CA TYR A 149 -21.55 -3.30 -13.12
C TYR A 149 -20.13 -2.82 -13.31
N PRO A 150 -19.18 -3.27 -12.49
CA PRO A 150 -17.81 -2.87 -12.69
C PRO A 150 -17.30 -3.49 -13.99
N ILE A 151 -16.89 -2.62 -14.92
CA ILE A 151 -16.28 -3.02 -16.18
C ILE A 151 -14.79 -2.70 -16.05
N TRP A 152 -14.01 -3.77 -16.08
CA TRP A 152 -12.55 -3.72 -16.09
C TRP A 152 -12.09 -4.31 -17.42
N GLU A 153 -11.22 -3.60 -18.12
CA GLU A 153 -10.53 -4.12 -19.29
C GLU A 153 -9.04 -4.21 -18.96
N GLY A 154 -8.39 -5.31 -19.37
CA GLY A 154 -6.96 -5.47 -19.20
C GLY A 154 -6.51 -6.84 -18.74
N TYR A 155 -5.40 -6.85 -18.01
CA TYR A 155 -4.70 -8.07 -17.59
C TYR A 155 -5.44 -8.86 -16.51
N PHE A 156 -6.14 -8.17 -15.61
CA PHE A 156 -6.87 -8.80 -14.50
C PHE A 156 -7.95 -9.76 -15.00
N LEU A 157 -7.95 -11.01 -14.50
CA LEU A 157 -8.81 -12.12 -14.95
C LEU A 157 -8.61 -12.58 -16.41
N SER A 158 -7.60 -12.06 -17.11
CA SER A 158 -7.21 -12.62 -18.40
C SER A 158 -6.65 -14.04 -18.26
N PHE A 159 -6.58 -14.78 -19.37
CA PHE A 159 -5.99 -16.13 -19.37
C PHE A 159 -4.55 -16.13 -18.81
N PHE A 160 -3.75 -15.12 -19.15
CA PHE A 160 -2.36 -15.01 -18.69
C PHE A 160 -2.26 -14.80 -17.18
N TRP A 161 -3.17 -14.00 -16.60
CA TRP A 161 -3.22 -13.81 -15.15
C TRP A 161 -3.46 -15.12 -14.38
N TRP A 162 -4.31 -16.00 -14.92
CA TRP A 162 -4.52 -17.33 -14.33
C TRP A 162 -3.29 -18.23 -14.47
N LEU A 163 -2.53 -18.11 -15.57
CA LEU A 163 -1.29 -18.86 -15.73
C LEU A 163 -0.24 -18.44 -14.71
N ASP A 164 -0.10 -17.13 -14.44
CA ASP A 164 0.82 -16.63 -13.43
C ASP A 164 0.43 -17.11 -12.03
N ILE A 165 -0.87 -17.11 -11.70
CA ILE A 165 -1.35 -17.68 -10.44
C ILE A 165 -1.02 -19.17 -10.35
N LEU A 166 -1.23 -19.92 -11.43
CA LEU A 166 -0.88 -21.34 -11.45
C LEU A 166 0.62 -21.55 -11.27
N ALA A 167 1.48 -20.72 -11.87
CA ALA A 167 2.92 -20.77 -11.68
C ALA A 167 3.32 -20.51 -10.21
N ILE A 168 2.71 -19.52 -9.55
CA ILE A 168 2.92 -19.27 -8.12
C ILE A 168 2.43 -20.47 -7.30
N LEU A 169 1.23 -20.99 -7.60
CA LEU A 169 0.65 -22.16 -6.93
C LEU A 169 1.52 -23.40 -7.03
N THR A 170 2.13 -23.64 -8.20
CA THR A 170 3.04 -24.78 -8.40
C THR A 170 4.31 -24.68 -7.57
N LEU A 171 4.73 -23.47 -7.18
CA LEU A 171 5.94 -23.23 -6.38
C LEU A 171 5.74 -23.41 -4.87
N PHE A 172 4.50 -23.35 -4.38
CA PHE A 172 4.20 -23.52 -2.95
C PHE A 172 4.68 -24.85 -2.34
N PRO A 173 4.46 -26.03 -2.96
CA PRO A 173 4.95 -27.29 -2.39
C PRO A 173 6.48 -27.37 -2.31
N ASP A 174 7.20 -26.61 -3.14
CA ASP A 174 8.66 -26.67 -3.25
C ASP A 174 9.36 -25.84 -2.16
N ILE A 175 8.63 -24.99 -1.44
CA ILE A 175 9.15 -24.23 -0.31
C ILE A 175 8.94 -25.05 0.98
N PRO A 176 10.01 -25.66 1.53
CA PRO A 176 9.90 -26.57 2.66
C PRO A 176 9.38 -25.89 3.95
N PHE A 177 9.48 -24.56 4.04
CA PHE A 177 9.01 -23.76 5.17
C PHE A 177 7.47 -23.66 5.24
N ILE A 178 6.77 -23.87 4.11
CA ILE A 178 5.30 -23.79 4.02
C ILE A 178 4.69 -25.20 3.97
N GLY A 179 5.37 -26.15 3.33
CA GLY A 179 4.84 -27.50 3.09
C GLY A 179 4.97 -28.48 4.26
N LYS A 180 5.83 -28.23 5.25
CA LYS A 180 5.97 -29.11 6.42
C LYS A 180 5.17 -28.57 7.61
N PRO A 181 4.06 -29.21 8.02
CA PRO A 181 3.51 -28.96 9.34
C PRO A 181 4.55 -29.41 10.38
N ILE A 182 4.77 -28.54 11.38
CA ILE A 182 5.56 -28.84 12.58
C ILE A 182 4.98 -30.07 13.28
#